data_AF-A0A3C0T6L3-F1
#
_entry.id   AF-A0A3C0T6L3-F1
#
_cell.length_a   1.000
_cell.length_b   1.000
_cell.length_c   1.000
_cell.angle_alpha   90.00
_cell.angle_beta   90.00
_cell.angle_gamma   90.00
#
_symmetry.space_group_name_H-M   'P 1'
#
loop_
_entity.id
_entity.type
_entity.pdbx_description
1 polymer ?
#
loop_
_entity_poly.entity_id
_entity_poly.type
_entity_poly.pdbx_seq_one_letter_code
_entity_poly.pdbx_strand_id
1 'polypeptide(L)'
;MECESDLPWLINGCNVCALPLPTGAGSICGPCLTRPPSFSRTNAIFEYVWPVDQMIKRFKNHGNLAMGRVLSELLVTKLPGYPGTQRPDTLIPVPLHARKARKRGFNQSMEITSRLSKAWEIPIDRHCRRVHNTEEQKQLDINERFKNMRGGFSSNTL
;
A
#
# COMPACT_ATOMS: atom_id res chain seq x y z
N MET A 1 5.30 10.73 26.50
CA MET A 1 3.89 10.32 26.30
C MET A 1 3.79 9.88 24.84
N GLU A 2 3.92 8.58 24.58
CA GLU A 2 4.18 8.06 23.24
C GLU A 2 2.86 7.74 22.52
N CYS A 3 2.28 8.73 21.84
CA CYS A 3 1.07 8.59 21.02
C CYS A 3 1.18 7.51 19.91
N GLU A 4 2.38 7.03 19.63
CA GLU A 4 2.64 5.89 18.74
C GLU A 4 2.06 4.58 19.28
N SER A 5 2.04 4.40 20.60
CA SER A 5 1.50 3.19 21.24
C SER A 5 -0.02 3.06 21.10
N ASP A 6 -0.72 4.18 20.92
CA ASP A 6 -2.17 4.25 20.72
C ASP A 6 -2.59 3.98 19.27
N LEU A 7 -1.63 3.84 18.34
CA LEU A 7 -1.96 3.53 16.96
C LEU A 7 -2.52 2.10 16.86
N PRO A 8 -3.50 1.86 15.97
CA PRO A 8 -4.13 0.56 15.79
C PRO A 8 -3.19 -0.36 15.01
N TRP A 9 -2.13 -0.84 15.68
CA TRP A 9 -1.16 -1.77 15.13
C TRP A 9 -1.84 -3.07 14.71
N LEU A 10 -1.56 -3.54 13.50
CA LEU A 10 -2.02 -4.86 13.10
C LEU A 10 -1.19 -5.90 13.85
N ILE A 11 -1.80 -6.60 14.80
CA ILE A 11 -1.13 -7.65 15.60
C ILE A 11 -1.25 -9.01 14.90
N ASN A 12 -2.46 -9.36 14.47
CA ASN A 12 -2.75 -10.64 13.82
C ASN A 12 -3.33 -10.39 12.43
N GLY A 13 -2.50 -10.56 11.40
CA GLY A 13 -2.91 -10.46 10.00
C GLY A 13 -2.79 -11.78 9.27
N CYS A 14 -3.63 -11.96 8.25
CA CYS A 14 -3.45 -13.04 7.29
C CYS A 14 -2.09 -12.96 6.61
N ASN A 15 -1.35 -14.06 6.56
CA ASN A 15 -0.02 -14.14 5.95
C ASN A 15 0.03 -13.82 4.44
N VAL A 16 -1.12 -13.79 3.77
CA VAL A 16 -1.22 -13.47 2.34
C VAL A 16 -1.79 -12.07 2.15
N CYS A 17 -3.01 -11.80 2.60
CA CYS A 17 -3.70 -10.53 2.31
C CYS A 17 -3.66 -9.49 3.43
N ALA A 18 -3.03 -9.78 4.57
CA ALA A 18 -3.02 -8.96 5.78
C ALA A 18 -4.41 -8.63 6.38
N LEU A 19 -5.47 -9.37 6.00
CA LEU A 19 -6.77 -9.25 6.67
C LEU A 19 -6.62 -9.50 8.17
N PRO A 20 -7.13 -8.63 9.06
CA PRO A 20 -7.10 -8.87 10.50
C PRO A 20 -7.77 -10.19 10.85
N LEU A 21 -7.12 -11.00 11.67
CA LEU A 21 -7.61 -12.28 12.16
C LEU A 21 -7.82 -12.23 13.67
N PRO A 22 -8.90 -12.81 14.21
CA PRO A 22 -9.14 -12.83 15.66
C PRO A 22 -8.01 -13.52 16.44
N THR A 23 -7.47 -14.60 15.86
CA THR A 23 -6.42 -15.42 16.47
C THR A 23 -5.48 -15.98 15.40
N GLY A 24 -4.25 -16.30 15.80
CA GLY A 24 -3.29 -17.04 14.97
C GLY A 24 -2.44 -16.15 14.07
N ALA A 25 -1.46 -15.48 14.66
CA ALA A 25 -0.40 -14.78 13.94
C ALA A 25 0.21 -15.70 12.87
N GLY A 26 0.20 -15.25 11.62
CA GLY A 26 0.74 -16.02 10.50
C GLY A 26 -0.20 -17.08 9.90
N SER A 27 -1.49 -17.08 10.26
CA SER A 27 -2.47 -17.95 9.61
C SER A 27 -2.90 -17.42 8.24
N ILE A 28 -3.42 -18.29 7.38
CA ILE A 28 -4.02 -17.91 6.09
C ILE A 28 -5.54 -17.87 6.29
N CYS A 29 -6.20 -16.78 5.87
CA CYS A 29 -7.65 -16.65 5.98
C CYS A 29 -8.37 -17.57 4.98
N GLY A 30 -9.62 -17.93 5.29
CA GLY A 30 -10.46 -18.77 4.42
C GLY A 30 -10.49 -18.31 2.95
N PRO A 31 -10.72 -17.01 2.65
CA PRO A 31 -10.68 -16.51 1.28
C PRO A 31 -9.36 -16.79 0.56
N CYS A 32 -8.21 -16.55 1.22
CA CYS A 32 -6.89 -16.79 0.62
C CYS A 32 -6.58 -18.28 0.42
N LEU A 33 -7.13 -19.17 1.26
CA LEU A 33 -7.02 -20.62 1.06
C LEU A 33 -7.83 -21.08 -0.17
N THR A 34 -9.06 -20.58 -0.31
CA THR A 34 -9.97 -21.00 -1.40
C THR A 34 -9.63 -20.38 -2.75
N ARG A 35 -9.16 -19.12 -2.74
CA ARG A 35 -8.89 -18.34 -3.95
C ARG A 35 -7.68 -17.45 -3.70
N PRO A 36 -6.46 -18.02 -3.81
CA PRO A 36 -5.24 -17.25 -3.57
C PRO A 36 -5.14 -16.08 -4.56
N PRO A 37 -4.69 -14.89 -4.09
CA PRO A 37 -4.50 -13.74 -4.96
C PRO A 37 -3.26 -13.90 -5.85
N SER A 38 -3.12 -13.05 -6.87
CA SER A 38 -1.96 -13.04 -7.78
C SER A 38 -0.68 -12.43 -7.19
N PHE A 39 -0.65 -12.19 -5.87
CA PHE A 39 0.52 -11.70 -5.14
C PHE A 39 0.86 -12.67 -4.02
N SER A 40 2.14 -12.74 -3.64
CA SER A 40 2.59 -13.65 -2.59
C SER A 40 2.22 -13.17 -1.19
N ARG A 41 2.29 -11.86 -0.95
CA ARG A 41 2.06 -11.27 0.38
C ARG A 41 1.71 -9.79 0.28
N THR A 42 0.85 -9.35 1.19
CA THR A 42 0.62 -7.95 1.56
C THR A 42 1.15 -7.75 2.98
N ASN A 43 1.93 -6.70 3.20
CA ASN A 43 2.34 -6.29 4.53
C ASN A 43 1.57 -5.02 4.92
N ALA A 44 0.88 -5.06 6.05
CA ALA A 44 0.20 -3.92 6.64
C ALA A 44 0.61 -3.81 8.10
N ILE A 45 1.00 -2.62 8.54
CA ILE A 45 1.42 -2.38 9.93
C ILE A 45 0.26 -1.85 10.80
N PHE A 46 -0.86 -1.46 10.19
CA PHE A 46 -2.02 -0.91 10.88
C PHE A 46 -3.32 -1.60 10.45
N GLU A 47 -4.28 -1.65 11.37
CA GLU A 47 -5.69 -1.79 11.01
C GLU A 47 -6.23 -0.49 10.41
N TYR A 48 -7.16 -0.60 9.46
CA TYR A 48 -7.75 0.56 8.80
C TYR A 48 -8.91 1.16 9.62
N VAL A 49 -8.58 1.64 10.82
CA VAL A 49 -9.50 2.28 11.77
C VAL A 49 -8.94 3.64 12.22
N TRP A 50 -9.71 4.38 13.02
CA TRP A 50 -9.26 5.65 13.57
C TRP A 50 -8.02 5.45 14.48
N PRO A 51 -7.02 6.36 14.46
CA PRO A 51 -6.90 7.57 13.64
C PRO A 51 -6.26 7.35 12.27
N VAL A 52 -5.76 6.14 11.99
CA VAL A 52 -5.00 5.81 10.76
C VAL A 52 -5.82 6.00 9.50
N ASP A 53 -7.12 5.66 9.52
CA ASP A 53 -8.01 5.87 8.39
C ASP A 53 -8.05 7.35 7.95
N GLN A 54 -8.09 8.28 8.92
CA GLN A 54 -8.07 9.73 8.69
C GLN A 54 -6.71 10.21 8.23
N MET A 55 -5.62 9.70 8.81
CA MET A 55 -4.25 10.01 8.36
C MET A 55 -4.06 9.63 6.89
N ILE A 56 -4.48 8.42 6.52
CA ILE A 56 -4.45 7.92 5.13
C ILE A 56 -5.36 8.77 4.25
N LYS A 57 -6.58 9.13 4.67
CA LYS A 57 -7.48 10.00 3.88
C LYS A 57 -6.89 11.39 3.66
N ARG A 58 -6.27 12.01 4.68
CA ARG A 58 -5.60 13.32 4.60
C ARG A 58 -4.42 13.30 3.63
N PHE A 59 -3.59 12.26 3.71
CA PHE A 59 -2.53 12.06 2.73
C PHE A 59 -3.10 11.78 1.31
N LYS A 60 -4.13 10.92 1.23
CA LYS A 60 -4.71 10.43 -0.04
C LYS A 60 -5.61 11.45 -0.76
N ASN A 61 -6.19 12.44 -0.10
CA ASN A 61 -7.13 13.35 -0.78
C ASN A 61 -6.77 14.82 -0.58
N HIS A 62 -6.07 15.17 0.50
CA HIS A 62 -5.85 16.57 0.89
C HIS A 62 -4.39 17.03 0.75
N GLY A 63 -3.53 16.21 0.15
CA GLY A 63 -2.15 16.59 -0.12
C GLY A 63 -1.29 16.76 1.13
N ASN A 64 -1.70 16.21 2.28
CA ASN A 64 -0.96 16.36 3.52
C ASN A 64 0.31 15.48 3.51
N LEU A 65 1.41 16.05 3.02
CA LEU A 65 2.71 15.37 2.93
C LEU A 65 3.32 15.09 4.31
N ALA A 66 2.97 15.86 5.34
CA ALA A 66 3.40 15.58 6.71
C ALA A 66 2.82 14.25 7.21
N MET A 67 1.53 14.00 6.95
CA MET A 67 0.91 12.69 7.24
C MET A 67 1.55 11.57 6.42
N GLY A 68 1.83 11.82 5.14
CA GLY A 68 2.56 10.87 4.29
C GLY A 68 3.94 10.53 4.84
N ARG A 69 4.65 11.52 5.37
CA ARG A 69 5.96 11.35 6.01
C ARG A 69 5.87 10.46 7.24
N VAL A 70 4.98 10.77 8.19
CA VAL A 70 4.80 9.98 9.41
C VAL A 70 4.45 8.53 9.08
N LEU A 71 3.46 8.31 8.20
CA LEU A 71 3.05 6.96 7.79
C LEU A 71 4.20 6.17 7.15
N SER A 72 5.03 6.83 6.34
CA SER A 72 6.17 6.18 5.68
C SER A 72 7.32 5.90 6.66
N GLU A 73 7.58 6.79 7.62
CA GLU A 73 8.58 6.58 8.67
C GLU A 73 8.19 5.38 9.55
N LEU A 74 6.92 5.26 9.92
CA LEU A 74 6.42 4.09 10.65
C LEU A 74 6.52 2.80 9.83
N LEU A 75 6.27 2.85 8.52
CA LEU A 75 6.53 1.71 7.63
C LEU A 75 8.00 1.31 7.63
N VAL A 76 8.91 2.28 7.48
CA VAL A 76 10.36 2.02 7.46
C VAL A 76 10.83 1.32 8.73
N THR A 77 10.33 1.75 9.89
CA THR A 77 10.79 1.22 11.19
C THR A 77 10.13 -0.11 11.55
N LYS A 78 8.87 -0.35 11.18
CA LYS A 78 8.11 -1.51 11.66
C LYS A 78 8.09 -2.69 10.68
N LEU A 79 8.16 -2.45 9.36
CA LEU A 79 8.08 -3.54 8.38
C LEU A 79 9.20 -4.60 8.52
N PRO A 80 10.47 -4.25 8.80
CA PRO A 80 11.54 -5.23 8.95
C PRO A 80 11.32 -6.22 10.10
N GLY A 81 10.58 -5.82 11.14
CA GLY A 81 10.22 -6.68 12.27
C GLY A 81 8.98 -7.55 12.02
N TYR A 82 8.32 -7.42 10.87
CA TYR A 82 7.06 -8.10 10.59
C TYR A 82 7.31 -9.54 10.10
N PRO A 83 6.69 -10.58 10.70
CA PRO A 83 6.97 -11.97 10.35
C PRO A 83 6.82 -12.30 8.87
N GLY A 84 7.84 -12.94 8.30
CA GLY A 84 7.85 -13.34 6.89
C GLY A 84 8.10 -12.20 5.89
N THR A 85 8.44 -11.00 6.35
CA THR A 85 8.89 -9.91 5.47
C THR A 85 10.31 -10.18 5.01
N GLN A 86 10.48 -10.48 3.72
CA GLN A 86 11.78 -10.51 3.07
C GLN A 86 12.09 -9.13 2.48
N ARG A 87 13.36 -8.74 2.52
CA ARG A 87 13.83 -7.52 1.86
C ARG A 87 13.67 -7.69 0.35
N PRO A 88 12.92 -6.81 -0.35
CA PRO A 88 12.77 -6.90 -1.80
C PRO A 88 14.03 -6.42 -2.53
N ASP A 89 14.26 -6.93 -3.74
CA ASP A 89 15.36 -6.46 -4.61
C ASP A 89 15.06 -5.12 -5.28
N THR A 90 13.77 -4.79 -5.47
CA THR A 90 13.32 -3.55 -6.11
C THR A 90 11.98 -3.07 -5.56
N LEU A 91 11.74 -1.76 -5.61
CA LEU A 91 10.48 -1.13 -5.24
C LEU A 91 9.79 -0.56 -6.49
N ILE A 92 8.57 -0.98 -6.77
CA ILE A 92 7.76 -0.47 -7.89
C ILE A 92 6.60 0.36 -7.34
N PRO A 93 6.67 1.70 -7.37
CA PRO A 93 5.53 2.54 -6.99
C PRO A 93 4.42 2.42 -8.02
N VAL A 94 3.20 2.17 -7.56
CA VAL A 94 2.03 2.16 -8.43
C VAL A 94 1.85 3.55 -9.06
N PRO A 95 1.84 3.68 -10.40
CA PRO A 95 1.76 4.96 -11.07
C PRO A 95 0.33 5.54 -11.02
N LEU A 96 0.25 6.86 -10.91
CA LEU A 96 -0.99 7.60 -11.19
C LEU A 96 -1.08 7.94 -12.67
N HIS A 97 -2.29 8.05 -13.21
CA HIS A 97 -2.50 8.62 -14.54
C HIS A 97 -1.99 10.08 -14.56
N ALA A 98 -1.32 10.50 -15.64
CA ALA A 98 -0.66 11.80 -15.74
C ALA A 98 -1.59 12.99 -15.40
N ARG A 99 -2.87 12.92 -15.80
CA ARG A 99 -3.88 13.94 -15.45
C ARG A 99 -4.12 14.03 -13.93
N LYS A 100 -4.20 12.90 -13.23
CA LYS A 100 -4.38 12.85 -11.77
C LYS A 100 -3.10 13.28 -11.05
N ALA A 101 -1.93 12.89 -11.56
CA ALA A 101 -0.65 13.34 -11.04
C ALA A 101 -0.53 14.88 -11.12
N ARG A 102 -0.87 15.49 -12.26
CA ARG A 102 -0.86 16.95 -12.42
C ARG A 102 -1.86 17.66 -11.50
N LYS A 103 -3.11 17.19 -11.42
CA LYS A 103 -4.13 17.79 -10.52
C LYS A 103 -3.69 17.76 -9.06
N ARG A 104 -2.95 16.73 -8.67
CA ARG A 104 -2.63 16.45 -7.27
C ARG A 104 -1.25 16.92 -6.85
N GLY A 105 -0.34 17.16 -7.80
CA GLY A 105 1.04 17.61 -7.55
C GLY A 105 2.02 16.52 -7.12
N PHE A 106 1.56 15.32 -6.71
CA PHE A 106 2.43 14.23 -6.25
C PHE A 106 1.79 12.84 -6.41
N ASN A 107 2.62 11.79 -6.39
CA ASN A 107 2.20 10.38 -6.35
C ASN A 107 2.52 9.78 -4.97
N GLN A 108 1.49 9.34 -4.25
CA GLN A 108 1.59 8.85 -2.87
C GLN A 108 2.46 7.60 -2.79
N SER A 109 2.29 6.70 -3.76
CA SER A 109 3.10 5.50 -3.86
C SER A 109 4.56 5.87 -4.08
N MET A 110 4.84 6.90 -4.90
CA MET A 110 6.20 7.40 -5.08
C MET A 110 6.77 8.01 -3.78
N GLU A 111 6.00 8.81 -3.05
CA GLU A 111 6.44 9.39 -1.78
C GLU A 111 6.82 8.32 -0.75
N ILE A 112 5.98 7.28 -0.62
CA ILE A 112 6.23 6.15 0.26
C ILE A 112 7.49 5.40 -0.22
N THR A 113 7.53 4.96 -1.48
CA THR A 113 8.68 4.17 -1.98
C THR A 113 9.98 4.94 -1.95
N SER A 114 9.97 6.26 -2.13
CA SER A 114 11.18 7.10 -2.05
C SER A 114 11.79 7.08 -0.65
N ARG A 115 10.95 7.02 0.40
CA ARG A 115 11.41 6.88 1.78
C ARG A 115 11.93 5.49 2.08
N LEU A 116 11.20 4.45 1.66
CA LEU A 116 11.62 3.06 1.83
C LEU A 116 12.94 2.80 1.09
N SER A 117 13.06 3.27 -0.14
CA SER A 117 14.27 3.15 -0.96
C SER A 117 15.49 3.76 -0.27
N LYS A 118 15.34 4.99 0.26
CA LYS A 118 16.42 5.66 0.98
C LYS A 118 16.80 4.94 2.27
N ALA A 119 15.82 4.48 3.04
CA ALA A 119 16.06 3.89 4.35
C ALA A 119 16.58 2.45 4.28
N TRP A 120 16.16 1.69 3.27
CA TRP A 120 16.54 0.29 3.11
C TRP A 120 17.53 0.06 1.98
N GLU A 121 17.98 1.11 1.28
CA GLU A 121 18.92 1.02 0.16
C GLU A 121 18.44 0.02 -0.91
N ILE A 122 17.20 0.21 -1.37
CA ILE A 122 16.57 -0.64 -2.40
C ILE A 122 16.27 0.24 -3.61
N PRO A 123 16.66 -0.15 -4.84
CA PRO A 123 16.38 0.63 -6.03
C PRO A 123 14.88 0.77 -6.30
N ILE A 124 14.51 1.87 -6.95
CA ILE A 124 13.13 2.11 -7.41
C ILE A 124 13.06 1.86 -8.91
N ASP A 125 12.17 0.97 -9.32
CA ASP A 125 11.82 0.75 -10.72
C ASP A 125 10.56 1.55 -11.08
N ARG A 126 10.66 2.40 -12.10
CA ARG A 126 9.61 3.29 -12.60
C ARG A 126 9.07 2.91 -13.99
N HIS A 127 9.38 1.71 -14.49
CA HIS A 127 8.94 1.25 -15.81
C HIS A 127 7.44 0.91 -15.85
N CYS A 128 6.81 0.68 -14.69
CA CYS A 128 5.36 0.56 -14.59
C CYS A 128 4.68 1.91 -14.87
N ARG A 129 3.77 1.92 -15.85
CA ARG A 129 3.02 3.11 -16.29
C ARG A 129 1.53 2.85 -16.26
N ARG A 130 0.76 3.90 -15.91
CA ARG A 130 -0.70 3.90 -16.01
C ARG A 130 -1.09 4.23 -17.46
N VAL A 131 -1.78 3.31 -18.13
CA VAL A 131 -2.05 3.40 -19.58
C VAL A 131 -3.21 4.35 -19.89
N HIS A 132 -4.28 4.29 -19.10
CA HIS A 132 -5.48 5.13 -19.32
C HIS A 132 -6.00 5.74 -18.02
N ASN A 133 -6.76 6.83 -18.18
CA ASN A 133 -7.45 7.47 -17.09
C ASN A 133 -8.70 6.68 -16.74
N THR A 134 -8.66 5.97 -15.63
CA THR A 134 -9.79 5.18 -15.14
C THR A 134 -10.67 6.01 -14.23
N GLU A 135 -11.96 5.70 -14.19
CA GLU A 135 -12.91 6.31 -13.27
C GLU A 135 -12.48 6.12 -11.80
N GLU A 136 -13.01 6.96 -10.92
CA GLU A 136 -12.75 6.83 -9.49
C GLU A 136 -13.40 5.57 -8.93
N GLN A 137 -12.57 4.64 -8.47
CA GLN A 137 -13.05 3.35 -7.92
C GLN A 137 -13.96 3.45 -6.70
N LYS A 138 -14.05 4.61 -6.05
CA LYS A 138 -14.88 4.80 -4.85
C LYS A 138 -16.37 4.58 -5.14
N GLN A 139 -16.81 4.89 -6.35
CA GLN A 139 -18.21 4.75 -6.80
C GLN A 139 -18.50 3.40 -7.44
N LEU A 140 -17.49 2.55 -7.63
CA LEU A 140 -17.59 1.30 -8.35
C LEU A 140 -17.71 0.11 -7.39
N ASP A 141 -18.53 -0.85 -7.77
CA ASP A 141 -18.62 -2.16 -7.13
C ASP A 141 -17.35 -3.01 -7.39
N ILE A 142 -17.30 -4.22 -6.84
CA ILE A 142 -16.12 -5.08 -6.97
C ILE A 142 -15.85 -5.51 -8.42
N ASN A 143 -16.88 -5.84 -9.19
CA ASN A 143 -16.77 -6.31 -10.57
C ASN A 143 -16.37 -5.16 -11.50
N GLU A 144 -16.95 -3.99 -11.28
CA GLU A 144 -16.62 -2.74 -11.95
C GLU A 144 -15.20 -2.32 -11.66
N ARG A 145 -14.71 -2.45 -10.42
CA ARG A 145 -13.30 -2.20 -10.08
C ARG A 145 -12.35 -3.11 -10.86
N PHE A 146 -12.66 -4.40 -10.99
CA PHE A 146 -11.84 -5.33 -11.78
C PHE A 146 -11.83 -4.94 -13.25
N LYS A 147 -12.99 -4.65 -13.84
CA LYS A 147 -13.10 -4.20 -15.23
C LYS A 147 -12.32 -2.89 -15.46
N ASN A 148 -12.48 -1.92 -14.56
CA ASN A 148 -11.81 -0.62 -14.61
C ASN A 148 -10.28 -0.71 -14.41
N MET A 149 -9.76 -1.81 -13.88
CA MET A 149 -8.31 -2.03 -13.71
C MET A 149 -7.69 -2.86 -14.82
N ARG A 150 -8.49 -3.59 -15.61
CA ARG A 150 -8.00 -4.44 -16.70
C ARG A 150 -7.31 -3.57 -17.76
N GLY A 151 -6.07 -3.92 -18.12
CA GLY A 151 -5.26 -3.14 -19.05
C GLY A 151 -4.80 -1.78 -18.51
N GLY A 152 -5.12 -1.44 -17.26
CA GLY A 152 -4.85 -0.12 -16.69
C GLY A 152 -3.37 0.19 -16.47
N PHE A 153 -2.51 -0.82 -16.51
CA PHE A 153 -1.06 -0.69 -16.36
C PHE A 153 -0.31 -1.44 -17.45
N SER A 154 0.87 -0.93 -17.78
CA SER A 154 1.86 -1.57 -18.64
C SER A 154 3.23 -1.44 -18.00
N SER A 155 4.12 -2.38 -18.28
CA SER A 155 5.53 -2.25 -17.99
C SER A 155 6.27 -2.30 -19.31
N ASN A 156 7.18 -1.36 -19.54
CA ASN A 156 8.18 -1.57 -20.58
C ASN A 156 9.22 -2.51 -19.98
N THR A 157 9.37 -3.71 -20.54
CA THR A 157 10.43 -4.63 -20.14
C THR A 157 11.79 -3.96 -20.32
N LEU A 158 12.70 -4.19 -19.37
CA LEU A 158 14.13 -3.91 -19.55
C LEU A 158 14.69 -4.71 -20.74
#